data_AF-A0A953ZVF8-F1
#
_entry.id   AF-A0A953ZVF8-F1
#
_cell.length_a   1.000
_cell.length_b   1.000
_cell.length_c   1.000
_cell.angle_alpha   90.00
_cell.angle_beta   90.00
_cell.angle_gamma   90.00
#
_symmetry.space_group_name_H-M   'P 1'
#
loop_
_entity.id
_entity.type
_entity.pdbx_description
1 polymer ?
#
loop_
_entity_poly.entity_id
_entity_poly.type
_entity_poly.pdbx_seq_one_letter_code
_entity_poly.pdbx_strand_id
1 'polypeptide(L)'
;MSSHHTATFGVLVLSSVLSAQAAVVPSAYATQSGGSASATPFSYAAYIRHQQLIDQNQVPVGSITGMAFRSRTTVLNVQERAWQELRVQLSHSALTLATASTNYAANHGNDLTEVFNNKFDMYKQNSNALLEFNCTVPFSKPFLFVRTAPLVVDLYPQNFGYEFNTACGGGNGTAMDFAKDPLMVTVNPAKNSTCNNNPPNTMTGASVSPGGYVLKLFYGGDLMPYGRACGATSSAMPVIGSAGGGATVGNNTFAVTMAGASTAASNAFFVLGFSNRQTSVGQVRLPLDLSTATPATNCWQNADLLIGFPVPMAAGASTVPAPIPNDNTLRGLELFTQFAADEPLVSGFVTTQGGLVRIQ
;
A
#
# COMPACT_ATOMS: atom_id res chain seq x y z
N MET A 1 60.26 -11.69 -19.93
CA MET A 1 59.32 -11.34 -18.84
C MET A 1 58.35 -10.31 -19.38
N SER A 2 57.18 -10.77 -19.86
CA SER A 2 56.15 -9.90 -20.43
C SER A 2 55.05 -9.73 -19.39
N SER A 3 54.92 -8.53 -18.83
CA SER A 3 53.85 -8.20 -17.88
C SER A 3 52.61 -7.76 -18.65
N HIS A 4 51.58 -8.60 -18.66
CA HIS A 4 50.25 -8.19 -19.10
C HIS A 4 49.62 -7.29 -18.03
N HIS A 5 49.51 -5.99 -18.34
CA HIS A 5 48.65 -5.07 -17.62
C HIS A 5 47.22 -5.22 -18.15
N THR A 6 46.37 -5.90 -17.39
CA THR A 6 44.92 -5.92 -17.62
C THR A 6 44.34 -4.66 -17.02
N ALA A 7 44.02 -3.67 -17.85
CA ALA A 7 43.33 -2.46 -17.43
C ALA A 7 41.83 -2.75 -17.26
N THR A 8 41.40 -2.87 -16.00
CA THR A 8 39.98 -2.98 -15.65
C THR A 8 39.31 -1.62 -15.85
N PHE A 9 38.57 -1.45 -16.93
CA PHE A 9 37.69 -0.29 -17.14
C PHE A 9 36.51 -0.39 -16.17
N GLY A 10 36.60 0.30 -15.03
CA GLY A 10 35.48 0.53 -14.14
C GLY A 10 34.53 1.54 -14.77
N VAL A 11 33.48 1.06 -15.45
CA VAL A 11 32.36 1.91 -15.87
C VAL A 11 31.55 2.22 -14.62
N LEU A 12 31.76 3.42 -14.06
CA LEU A 12 30.92 3.98 -13.01
C LEU A 12 29.58 4.38 -13.64
N VAL A 13 28.66 3.42 -13.80
CA VAL A 13 27.29 3.71 -14.22
C VAL A 13 26.61 4.41 -13.06
N LEU A 14 26.56 5.75 -13.08
CA LEU A 14 25.56 6.50 -12.33
C LEU A 14 24.20 6.19 -12.97
N SER A 15 23.66 5.00 -12.70
CA SER A 15 22.24 4.75 -12.88
C SER A 15 21.55 5.66 -11.87
N SER A 16 20.94 6.74 -12.34
CA SER A 16 19.97 7.49 -11.55
C SER A 16 18.90 6.49 -11.13
N VAL A 17 19.03 5.99 -9.91
CA VAL A 17 18.02 5.23 -9.20
C VAL A 17 16.84 6.16 -9.04
N LEU A 18 15.98 6.21 -10.05
CA LEU A 18 14.58 6.51 -9.87
C LEU A 18 14.05 5.34 -9.04
N SER A 19 14.34 5.38 -7.74
CA SER A 19 13.79 4.50 -6.74
C SER A 19 12.28 4.56 -6.89
N ALA A 20 11.64 3.40 -6.79
CA ALA A 20 10.20 3.30 -6.75
C ALA A 20 9.59 4.41 -5.87
N GLN A 21 8.82 5.30 -6.49
CA GLN A 21 8.38 6.53 -5.84
C GLN A 21 7.04 6.28 -5.18
N ALA A 22 7.05 5.86 -3.92
CA ALA A 22 5.86 6.02 -3.10
C ALA A 22 5.85 7.40 -2.44
N ALA A 23 4.72 8.09 -2.44
CA ALA A 23 4.58 9.41 -1.84
C ALA A 23 3.48 9.42 -0.80
N VAL A 24 3.79 9.92 0.39
CA VAL A 24 2.77 10.17 1.42
C VAL A 24 2.17 11.56 1.17
N VAL A 25 0.84 11.63 1.17
CA VAL A 25 0.09 12.86 0.95
C VAL A 25 -0.86 13.10 2.14
N PRO A 26 -0.75 14.25 2.82
CA PRO A 26 0.26 15.29 2.67
C PRO A 26 1.65 14.83 3.12
N SER A 27 2.70 15.39 2.50
CA SER A 27 4.10 14.98 2.74
C SER A 27 4.55 15.12 4.20
N ALA A 28 3.97 16.08 4.92
CA ALA A 28 4.24 16.30 6.34
C ALA A 28 3.86 15.09 7.24
N TYR A 29 3.04 14.15 6.76
CA TYR A 29 2.58 12.97 7.52
C TYR A 29 3.33 11.68 7.15
N ALA A 30 4.44 11.80 6.41
CA ALA A 30 5.31 10.66 6.10
C ALA A 30 5.86 10.00 7.37
N THR A 31 6.23 10.80 8.37
CA THR A 31 6.89 10.35 9.60
C THR A 31 6.06 10.57 10.87
N GLN A 32 4.79 10.96 10.74
CA GLN A 32 3.90 11.23 11.88
C GLN A 32 2.44 10.86 11.55
N SER A 33 1.66 10.59 12.59
CA SER A 33 0.23 10.31 12.46
C SER A 33 -0.53 11.60 12.20
N GLY A 34 -1.68 11.47 11.54
CA GLY A 34 -2.72 12.48 11.56
C GLY A 34 -3.15 12.80 12.99
N GLY A 35 -3.66 14.02 13.19
CA GLY A 35 -4.16 14.48 14.50
C GLY A 35 -5.41 13.73 14.98
N SER A 36 -6.03 12.91 14.14
CA SER A 36 -7.28 12.20 14.45
C SER A 36 -7.40 10.87 13.70
N ALA A 37 -8.45 10.11 14.01
CA ALA A 37 -8.84 8.91 13.27
C ALA A 37 -10.23 9.15 12.68
N SER A 38 -10.42 8.84 11.39
CA SER A 38 -11.75 8.88 10.76
C SER A 38 -12.24 7.49 10.42
N ALA A 39 -13.36 7.14 11.04
CA ALA A 39 -14.14 5.95 10.79
C ALA A 39 -14.94 6.03 9.47
N THR A 40 -15.11 7.21 8.86
CA THR A 40 -15.98 7.40 7.69
C THR A 40 -15.20 7.39 6.37
N PRO A 41 -15.42 6.41 5.47
CA PRO A 41 -16.65 5.62 5.39
C PRO A 41 -16.55 4.17 5.91
N PHE A 42 -15.35 3.71 6.28
CA PHE A 42 -15.04 2.29 6.49
C PHE A 42 -15.71 1.61 7.71
N SER A 43 -16.14 2.36 8.71
CA SER A 43 -16.73 1.85 9.96
C SER A 43 -18.24 1.93 10.04
N TYR A 44 -18.92 2.52 9.06
CA TYR A 44 -20.33 2.89 9.22
C TYR A 44 -21.24 2.30 8.14
N ALA A 45 -22.36 1.76 8.59
CA ALA A 45 -23.37 1.07 7.78
C ALA A 45 -24.20 1.95 6.82
N ALA A 46 -24.03 3.26 6.85
CA ALA A 46 -24.94 4.23 6.23
C ALA A 46 -24.23 5.33 5.42
N TYR A 47 -22.91 5.23 5.26
CA TYR A 47 -22.15 6.17 4.45
C TYR A 47 -21.63 5.45 3.22
N ILE A 48 -22.07 5.93 2.07
CA ILE A 48 -21.98 5.20 0.79
C ILE A 48 -20.94 5.80 -0.17
N ARG A 49 -20.37 6.97 0.17
CA ARG A 49 -19.40 7.66 -0.66
C ARG A 49 -18.51 8.57 0.16
N HIS A 50 -17.22 8.62 -0.06
CA HIS A 50 -16.34 9.59 0.57
C HIS A 50 -15.36 10.09 -0.47
N GLN A 51 -15.26 11.40 -0.63
CA GLN A 51 -14.38 11.98 -1.62
C GLN A 51 -13.44 12.96 -0.93
N GLN A 52 -12.19 12.97 -1.36
CA GLN A 52 -11.21 13.94 -0.93
C GLN A 52 -10.50 14.54 -2.14
N LEU A 53 -10.20 15.83 -2.05
CA LEU A 53 -9.41 16.56 -3.01
C LEU A 53 -8.06 16.86 -2.35
N ILE A 54 -6.98 16.59 -3.06
CA ILE A 54 -5.59 16.76 -2.57
C ILE A 54 -4.89 17.77 -3.46
N ASP A 55 -4.27 18.79 -2.86
CA ASP A 55 -3.54 19.82 -3.59
C ASP A 55 -2.50 19.19 -4.54
N GLN A 56 -2.47 19.68 -5.78
CA GLN A 56 -1.60 19.15 -6.83
C GLN A 56 -0.11 19.18 -6.47
N ASN A 57 0.33 20.12 -5.62
CA ASN A 57 1.73 20.21 -5.20
C ASN A 57 2.13 19.10 -4.22
N GLN A 58 1.16 18.46 -3.56
CA GLN A 58 1.42 17.31 -2.68
C GLN A 58 1.62 16.01 -3.45
N VAL A 59 1.10 15.91 -4.68
CA VAL A 59 1.07 14.67 -5.46
C VAL A 59 2.15 14.70 -6.55
N PRO A 60 3.19 13.84 -6.53
CA PRO A 60 4.11 13.69 -7.67
C PRO A 60 3.42 13.45 -9.01
N VAL A 61 3.98 14.01 -10.08
CA VAL A 61 3.56 13.70 -11.46
C VAL A 61 3.93 12.26 -11.76
N GLY A 62 3.00 11.50 -12.34
CA GLY A 62 3.28 10.13 -12.76
C GLY A 62 2.03 9.26 -12.82
N SER A 63 2.24 8.00 -13.20
CA SER A 63 1.19 6.99 -13.25
C SER A 63 0.97 6.43 -11.84
N ILE A 64 -0.10 6.80 -11.14
CA ILE A 64 -0.48 6.24 -9.86
C ILE A 64 -1.01 4.81 -10.07
N THR A 65 -0.41 3.82 -9.43
CA THR A 65 -0.75 2.39 -9.55
C THR A 65 -1.42 1.82 -8.32
N GLY A 66 -1.48 2.58 -7.23
CA GLY A 66 -2.28 2.25 -6.08
C GLY A 66 -2.21 3.29 -4.99
N MET A 67 -2.87 2.96 -3.90
CA MET A 67 -2.78 3.72 -2.66
C MET A 67 -2.82 2.80 -1.46
N ALA A 68 -2.44 3.31 -0.30
CA ALA A 68 -2.64 2.65 0.97
C ALA A 68 -3.11 3.64 2.03
N PHE A 69 -3.93 3.13 2.95
CA PHE A 69 -4.31 3.82 4.17
C PHE A 69 -3.46 3.32 5.33
N ARG A 70 -3.21 4.21 6.27
CA ARG A 70 -2.71 3.84 7.59
C ARG A 70 -3.92 3.57 8.47
N SER A 71 -4.12 2.32 8.90
CA SER A 71 -5.21 2.02 9.83
C SER A 71 -4.96 2.66 11.19
N ARG A 72 -6.03 2.87 11.95
CA ARG A 72 -5.98 3.37 13.33
C ARG A 72 -7.18 2.80 14.07
N THR A 73 -6.95 2.04 15.15
CA THR A 73 -8.07 1.61 16.01
C THR A 73 -8.27 2.61 17.14
N THR A 74 -9.53 2.78 17.57
CA THR A 74 -9.85 3.33 18.89
C THR A 74 -10.38 2.26 19.84
N VAL A 75 -10.59 1.03 19.35
CA VAL A 75 -11.17 -0.09 20.10
C VAL A 75 -10.16 -1.24 20.10
N LEU A 76 -9.71 -1.63 21.28
CA LEU A 76 -8.82 -2.78 21.46
C LEU A 76 -9.64 -4.08 21.43
N ASN A 77 -9.01 -5.19 21.01
CA ASN A 77 -9.56 -6.55 20.96
C ASN A 77 -10.61 -6.81 19.86
N VAL A 78 -10.49 -6.11 18.73
CA VAL A 78 -11.32 -6.40 17.55
C VAL A 78 -10.57 -7.40 16.64
N GLN A 79 -11.30 -8.22 15.90
CA GLN A 79 -10.72 -9.15 14.92
C GLN A 79 -9.73 -8.43 14.00
N GLU A 80 -8.49 -8.93 13.94
CA GLU A 80 -7.34 -8.22 13.34
C GLU A 80 -7.48 -7.95 11.84
N ARG A 81 -8.39 -8.66 11.15
CA ARG A 81 -8.65 -8.50 9.73
C ARG A 81 -10.14 -8.36 9.46
N ALA A 82 -10.48 -7.35 8.66
CA ALA A 82 -11.76 -7.20 7.98
C ALA A 82 -11.51 -7.11 6.48
N TRP A 83 -12.57 -7.23 5.68
CA TRP A 83 -12.52 -6.81 4.29
C TRP A 83 -13.77 -6.01 3.95
N GLN A 84 -13.63 -5.12 2.98
CA GLN A 84 -14.76 -4.39 2.43
C GLN A 84 -14.62 -4.36 0.91
N GLU A 85 -15.73 -4.48 0.21
CA GLU A 85 -15.79 -4.19 -1.22
C GLU A 85 -15.75 -2.67 -1.39
N LEU A 86 -14.76 -2.22 -2.16
CA LEU A 86 -14.49 -0.83 -2.39
C LEU A 86 -14.35 -0.62 -3.89
N ARG A 87 -15.08 0.38 -4.39
CA ARG A 87 -14.80 1.00 -5.67
C ARG A 87 -14.06 2.31 -5.43
N VAL A 88 -13.01 2.56 -6.21
CA VAL A 88 -12.20 3.78 -6.14
C VAL A 88 -12.15 4.40 -7.51
N GLN A 89 -12.41 5.69 -7.57
CA GLN A 89 -12.28 6.48 -8.78
C GLN A 89 -11.32 7.65 -8.54
N LEU A 90 -10.45 7.89 -9.51
CA LEU A 90 -9.54 9.03 -9.53
C LEU A 90 -9.84 9.93 -10.72
N SER A 91 -9.58 11.22 -10.55
CA SER A 91 -9.59 12.21 -11.64
C SER A 91 -8.74 13.41 -11.25
N HIS A 92 -8.38 14.24 -12.22
CA HIS A 92 -8.08 15.64 -11.91
C HIS A 92 -9.37 16.32 -11.44
N SER A 93 -9.27 17.29 -10.55
CA SER A 93 -10.45 18.01 -10.07
C SER A 93 -10.89 19.07 -11.08
N ALA A 94 -12.20 19.21 -11.28
CA ALA A 94 -12.77 20.34 -12.00
C ALA A 94 -12.85 21.62 -11.14
N LEU A 95 -12.60 21.50 -9.83
CA LEU A 95 -12.71 22.56 -8.84
C LEU A 95 -11.41 22.70 -8.05
N THR A 96 -11.22 23.86 -7.42
CA THR A 96 -10.13 24.06 -6.46
C THR A 96 -10.53 23.51 -5.10
N LEU A 97 -9.56 23.35 -4.18
CA LEU A 97 -9.85 22.99 -2.79
C LEU A 97 -10.84 23.95 -2.12
N ALA A 98 -10.70 25.26 -2.38
CA ALA A 98 -11.55 26.30 -1.81
C ALA A 98 -12.98 26.30 -2.37
N THR A 99 -13.19 25.72 -3.55
CA THR A 99 -14.48 25.69 -4.25
C THR A 99 -15.04 24.28 -4.38
N ALA A 100 -14.54 23.32 -3.60
CA ALA A 100 -15.05 21.95 -3.60
C ALA A 100 -16.56 21.93 -3.32
N SER A 101 -17.27 21.03 -4.00
CA SER A 101 -18.72 20.94 -3.98
C SER A 101 -19.21 19.76 -3.15
N THR A 102 -20.39 19.90 -2.55
CA THR A 102 -21.14 18.78 -1.96
C THR A 102 -21.78 17.88 -3.03
N ASN A 103 -21.81 18.33 -4.29
CA ASN A 103 -22.09 17.48 -5.44
C ASN A 103 -20.78 16.80 -5.89
N TYR A 104 -20.64 15.52 -5.55
CA TYR A 104 -19.44 14.74 -5.81
C TYR A 104 -19.05 14.71 -7.29
N ALA A 105 -20.03 14.68 -8.20
CA ALA A 105 -19.77 14.66 -9.63
C ALA A 105 -19.19 15.99 -10.13
N ALA A 106 -19.54 17.11 -9.50
CA ALA A 106 -19.01 18.42 -9.88
C ALA A 106 -17.53 18.59 -9.52
N ASN A 107 -17.01 17.77 -8.60
CA ASN A 107 -15.59 17.81 -8.23
C ASN A 107 -14.70 17.07 -9.24
N HIS A 108 -15.24 16.13 -10.01
CA HIS A 108 -14.48 15.35 -10.98
C HIS A 108 -14.25 16.10 -12.29
N GLY A 109 -13.05 15.97 -12.83
CA GLY A 109 -12.70 16.37 -14.18
C GLY A 109 -13.15 15.35 -15.23
N ASN A 110 -12.81 15.62 -16.49
CA ASN A 110 -13.22 14.81 -17.64
C ASN A 110 -12.50 13.45 -17.74
N ASP A 111 -11.46 13.23 -16.94
CA ASP A 111 -10.58 12.06 -16.95
C ASP A 111 -10.91 11.06 -15.83
N LEU A 112 -12.15 11.08 -15.35
CA LEU A 112 -12.65 10.15 -14.33
C LEU A 112 -12.36 8.69 -14.70
N THR A 113 -11.56 8.04 -13.87
CA THR A 113 -11.09 6.67 -14.08
C THR A 113 -11.43 5.82 -12.87
N GLU A 114 -12.16 4.73 -13.07
CA GLU A 114 -12.27 3.67 -12.07
C GLU A 114 -10.96 2.88 -12.02
N VAL A 115 -10.26 3.03 -10.91
CA VAL A 115 -8.93 2.43 -10.69
C VAL A 115 -9.00 1.18 -9.84
N PHE A 116 -10.06 0.98 -9.07
CA PHE A 116 -10.24 -0.21 -8.23
C PHE A 116 -11.73 -0.53 -8.06
N ASN A 117 -12.06 -1.81 -8.04
CA ASN A 117 -13.42 -2.32 -7.81
C ASN A 117 -13.31 -3.78 -7.34
N ASN A 118 -12.93 -3.98 -6.09
CA ASN A 118 -12.73 -5.31 -5.51
C ASN A 118 -12.76 -5.26 -3.98
N LYS A 119 -12.53 -6.39 -3.33
CA LYS A 119 -12.29 -6.49 -1.90
C LYS A 119 -10.94 -5.88 -1.56
N PHE A 120 -10.92 -4.96 -0.61
CA PHE A 120 -9.70 -4.49 0.04
C PHE A 120 -9.64 -5.03 1.46
N ASP A 121 -8.45 -5.47 1.87
CA ASP A 121 -8.21 -5.94 3.22
C ASP A 121 -7.97 -4.75 4.15
N MET A 122 -8.68 -4.77 5.27
CA MET A 122 -8.56 -3.79 6.35
C MET A 122 -7.91 -4.45 7.54
N TYR A 123 -6.74 -3.96 7.93
CA TYR A 123 -6.03 -4.47 9.10
C TYR A 123 -6.35 -3.60 10.31
N LYS A 124 -6.89 -4.22 11.36
CA LYS A 124 -7.13 -3.58 12.66
C LYS A 124 -5.93 -3.87 13.54
N GLN A 125 -5.27 -2.82 14.03
CA GLN A 125 -4.22 -3.00 15.03
C GLN A 125 -4.83 -2.96 16.43
N ASN A 126 -4.28 -3.73 17.37
CA ASN A 126 -4.50 -3.56 18.80
C ASN A 126 -3.39 -2.66 19.43
N SER A 127 -3.05 -1.53 18.81
CA SER A 127 -2.06 -0.57 19.34
C SER A 127 -2.29 0.85 18.82
N ASN A 128 -1.70 1.82 19.53
CA ASN A 128 -1.79 3.27 19.28
C ASN A 128 -0.52 3.87 18.67
N ALA A 129 0.49 3.06 18.34
CA ALA A 129 1.76 3.53 17.77
C ALA A 129 1.59 4.13 16.35
N LEU A 130 2.58 4.91 15.89
CA LEU A 130 2.63 5.34 14.48
C LEU A 130 2.65 4.10 13.59
N LEU A 131 1.67 4.00 12.72
CA LEU A 131 1.45 2.82 11.90
C LEU A 131 2.04 2.95 10.50
N GLU A 132 2.43 1.82 9.93
CA GLU A 132 2.71 1.72 8.51
C GLU A 132 1.41 1.82 7.69
N PHE A 133 1.55 2.19 6.43
CA PHE A 133 0.44 2.14 5.46
C PHE A 133 0.15 0.67 5.11
N ASN A 134 -0.76 0.07 5.85
CA ASN A 134 -1.00 -1.38 5.87
C ASN A 134 -2.29 -1.81 5.14
N CYS A 135 -3.21 -0.87 4.88
CA CYS A 135 -4.44 -1.13 4.13
C CYS A 135 -4.25 -0.74 2.67
N THR A 136 -3.63 -1.62 1.88
CA THR A 136 -3.29 -1.37 0.47
C THR A 136 -4.48 -1.60 -0.46
N VAL A 137 -4.63 -0.70 -1.43
CA VAL A 137 -5.60 -0.76 -2.53
C VAL A 137 -4.82 -0.77 -3.86
N PRO A 138 -4.56 -1.94 -4.44
CA PRO A 138 -3.83 -2.05 -5.69
C PRO A 138 -4.74 -1.69 -6.86
N PHE A 139 -4.39 -0.73 -7.69
CA PHE A 139 -5.27 -0.32 -8.79
C PHE A 139 -5.25 -1.36 -9.91
N SER A 140 -6.42 -1.73 -10.42
CA SER A 140 -6.55 -2.54 -11.65
C SER A 140 -6.19 -1.73 -12.90
N LYS A 141 -6.31 -0.40 -12.84
CA LYS A 141 -5.90 0.52 -13.90
C LYS A 141 -5.04 1.65 -13.32
N PRO A 142 -3.86 1.92 -13.90
CA PRO A 142 -3.10 3.09 -13.50
C PRO A 142 -3.86 4.38 -13.81
N PHE A 143 -3.62 5.42 -13.03
CA PHE A 143 -4.12 6.76 -13.27
C PHE A 143 -2.96 7.73 -13.52
N LEU A 144 -2.89 8.30 -14.72
CA LEU A 144 -1.86 9.29 -15.05
C LEU A 144 -2.21 10.63 -14.42
N PHE A 145 -1.48 11.00 -13.38
CA PHE A 145 -1.61 12.31 -12.74
C PHE A 145 -0.59 13.29 -13.31
N VAL A 146 -1.07 14.46 -13.70
CA VAL A 146 -0.28 15.63 -14.09
C VAL A 146 -0.68 16.79 -13.17
N ARG A 147 0.27 17.63 -12.75
CA ARG A 147 0.01 18.69 -11.74
C ARG A 147 -0.75 19.90 -12.31
N THR A 148 -1.83 19.68 -13.03
CA THR A 148 -2.68 20.71 -13.63
C THR A 148 -3.85 21.11 -12.72
N ALA A 149 -4.30 20.22 -11.85
CA ALA A 149 -5.39 20.43 -10.90
C ALA A 149 -5.24 19.50 -9.68
N PRO A 150 -5.97 19.73 -8.57
CA PRO A 150 -6.00 18.81 -7.43
C PRO A 150 -6.37 17.37 -7.84
N LEU A 151 -5.83 16.38 -7.14
CA LEU A 151 -6.22 14.98 -7.31
C LEU A 151 -7.54 14.73 -6.55
N VAL A 152 -8.54 14.18 -7.22
CA VAL A 152 -9.75 13.68 -6.58
C VAL A 152 -9.58 12.19 -6.29
N VAL A 153 -9.78 11.79 -5.03
CA VAL A 153 -9.90 10.39 -4.62
C VAL A 153 -11.32 10.17 -4.15
N ASP A 154 -12.13 9.43 -4.92
CA ASP A 154 -13.51 9.10 -4.58
C ASP A 154 -13.66 7.62 -4.21
N LEU A 155 -14.14 7.37 -3.00
CA LEU A 155 -14.24 6.08 -2.35
C LEU A 155 -15.72 5.69 -2.24
N TYR A 156 -16.05 4.52 -2.79
CA TYR A 156 -17.38 3.94 -2.80
C TYR A 156 -17.36 2.62 -2.06
N PRO A 157 -17.54 2.62 -0.73
CA PRO A 157 -17.76 1.38 -0.01
C PRO A 157 -19.10 0.77 -0.46
N GLN A 158 -19.05 -0.49 -0.85
CA GLN A 158 -20.19 -1.26 -1.33
C GLN A 158 -20.62 -2.23 -0.23
N ASN A 159 -20.28 -3.52 -0.36
CA ASN A 159 -20.59 -4.52 0.63
C ASN A 159 -19.51 -4.59 1.71
N PHE A 160 -19.95 -4.74 2.95
CA PHE A 160 -19.08 -5.05 4.06
C PHE A 160 -19.21 -6.53 4.40
N GLY A 161 -18.07 -7.20 4.54
CA GLY A 161 -18.05 -8.59 4.96
C GLY A 161 -17.29 -8.74 6.26
N TYR A 162 -18.03 -9.04 7.32
CA TYR A 162 -17.60 -10.07 8.27
C TYR A 162 -18.38 -11.34 7.92
N GLU A 163 -18.18 -12.45 8.62
CA GLU A 163 -19.03 -13.66 8.52
C GLU A 163 -20.53 -13.41 8.85
N PHE A 164 -20.96 -12.14 8.97
CA PHE A 164 -22.33 -11.70 9.17
C PHE A 164 -22.86 -11.03 7.91
N ASN A 165 -23.72 -11.78 7.23
CA ASN A 165 -24.49 -11.48 6.03
C ASN A 165 -25.55 -10.38 6.29
N THR A 166 -25.13 -9.13 6.47
CA THR A 166 -26.04 -7.99 6.33
C THR A 166 -25.43 -6.97 5.39
N ALA A 167 -26.14 -6.72 4.29
CA ALA A 167 -25.86 -5.65 3.35
C ALA A 167 -25.60 -4.37 4.15
N CYS A 168 -24.46 -3.73 3.88
CA CYS A 168 -23.92 -2.54 4.54
C CYS A 168 -23.70 -2.60 6.06
N GLY A 169 -23.05 -3.64 6.57
CA GLY A 169 -22.35 -3.54 7.85
C GLY A 169 -21.28 -2.43 7.83
N GLY A 170 -21.10 -1.68 8.91
CA GLY A 170 -19.89 -0.89 9.11
C GLY A 170 -18.81 -1.76 9.73
N GLY A 171 -17.55 -1.58 9.38
CA GLY A 171 -16.45 -2.29 10.02
C GLY A 171 -16.28 -1.84 11.45
N ASN A 172 -16.99 -2.47 12.39
CA ASN A 172 -17.05 -2.07 13.80
C ASN A 172 -15.66 -1.76 14.36
N GLY A 173 -15.33 -0.48 14.56
CA GLY A 173 -14.06 0.00 15.12
C GLY A 173 -12.87 0.19 14.17
N THR A 174 -13.04 0.25 12.85
CA THR A 174 -11.92 0.58 11.93
C THR A 174 -11.90 2.05 11.53
N ALA A 175 -10.98 2.83 12.09
CA ALA A 175 -10.68 4.15 11.58
C ALA A 175 -9.40 4.12 10.74
N MET A 176 -9.24 5.10 9.87
CA MET A 176 -7.98 5.36 9.20
C MET A 176 -7.42 6.70 9.67
N ASP A 177 -6.12 6.86 9.50
CA ASP A 177 -5.41 8.06 9.91
C ASP A 177 -5.90 9.30 9.15
N PHE A 178 -6.28 10.33 9.91
CA PHE A 178 -6.94 11.52 9.38
C PHE A 178 -6.25 12.79 9.87
N ALA A 179 -5.98 13.68 8.93
CA ALA A 179 -5.31 14.95 9.18
C ALA A 179 -6.21 16.12 8.81
N LYS A 180 -6.26 17.14 9.68
CA LYS A 180 -6.78 18.47 9.33
C LYS A 180 -5.65 19.28 8.68
N ASP A 181 -5.53 19.15 7.36
CA ASP A 181 -4.51 19.83 6.56
C ASP A 181 -5.19 20.75 5.54
N PRO A 182 -4.77 22.03 5.39
CA PRO A 182 -5.37 22.95 4.41
C PRO A 182 -5.10 22.56 2.95
N LEU A 183 -4.16 21.66 2.68
CA LEU A 183 -3.82 21.12 1.37
C LEU A 183 -4.69 19.91 0.99
N MET A 184 -5.70 19.61 1.80
CA MET A 184 -6.72 18.61 1.52
C MET A 184 -8.10 19.11 1.93
N VAL A 185 -9.10 18.65 1.21
CA VAL A 185 -10.51 18.89 1.56
C VAL A 185 -11.28 17.59 1.37
N THR A 186 -12.12 17.24 2.34
CA THR A 186 -13.08 16.14 2.21
C THR A 186 -14.47 16.63 1.92
N VAL A 187 -15.15 15.89 1.06
CA VAL A 187 -16.59 15.92 0.88
C VAL A 187 -17.17 14.78 1.71
N ASN A 188 -17.53 15.13 2.93
CA ASN A 188 -18.05 14.18 3.90
C ASN A 188 -19.45 13.72 3.47
N PRO A 189 -19.71 12.40 3.48
CA PRO A 189 -21.01 11.88 3.11
C PRO A 189 -22.12 12.36 4.01
N ALA A 190 -23.29 12.56 3.42
CA ALA A 190 -24.51 12.50 4.19
C ALA A 190 -24.83 11.04 4.52
N LYS A 191 -25.42 10.82 5.69
CA LYS A 191 -25.96 9.52 6.07
C LYS A 191 -27.12 9.17 5.11
N ASN A 192 -27.01 8.07 4.38
CA ASN A 192 -28.11 7.49 3.61
C ASN A 192 -28.69 6.30 4.39
N SER A 193 -30.01 6.24 4.53
CA SER A 193 -30.72 5.11 5.13
C SER A 193 -30.72 3.84 4.26
N THR A 194 -30.26 3.94 3.01
CA THR A 194 -30.25 2.83 2.05
C THR A 194 -28.89 2.65 1.42
N CYS A 195 -28.48 1.39 1.31
CA CYS A 195 -27.18 1.01 0.78
C CYS A 195 -27.36 0.65 -0.68
N ASN A 196 -27.17 1.66 -1.51
CA ASN A 196 -27.27 1.52 -2.94
C ASN A 196 -25.86 1.35 -3.51
N ASN A 197 -25.66 0.33 -4.35
CA ASN A 197 -24.39 0.08 -5.04
C ASN A 197 -23.98 1.24 -5.96
N ASN A 198 -24.90 2.16 -6.23
CA ASN A 198 -24.65 3.43 -6.88
C ASN A 198 -25.16 4.58 -5.99
N PRO A 199 -24.32 5.16 -5.12
CA PRO A 199 -24.72 6.32 -4.35
C PRO A 199 -25.03 7.50 -5.28
N PRO A 200 -26.05 8.32 -4.97
CA PRO A 200 -26.37 9.48 -5.77
C PRO A 200 -25.21 10.48 -5.79
N ASN A 201 -25.12 11.25 -6.89
CA ASN A 201 -24.08 12.29 -7.05
C ASN A 201 -24.24 13.47 -6.08
N THR A 202 -25.46 13.70 -5.62
CA THR A 202 -25.79 14.66 -4.58
C THR A 202 -26.37 13.91 -3.39
N MET A 203 -25.92 14.25 -2.19
CA MET A 203 -26.49 13.73 -0.96
C MET A 203 -26.94 14.90 -0.08
N THR A 204 -28.20 14.88 0.33
CA THR A 204 -28.78 15.88 1.24
C THR A 204 -28.05 15.82 2.57
N GLY A 205 -27.33 16.90 2.94
CA GLY A 205 -26.55 16.97 4.19
C GLY A 205 -25.06 16.62 4.02
N ALA A 206 -24.56 16.43 2.80
CA ALA A 206 -23.13 16.37 2.56
C ALA A 206 -22.48 17.71 2.94
N SER A 207 -21.25 17.67 3.44
CA SER A 207 -20.50 18.85 3.83
C SER A 207 -19.08 18.80 3.30
N VAL A 208 -18.52 19.98 3.07
CA VAL A 208 -17.12 20.14 2.70
C VAL A 208 -16.35 20.56 3.94
N SER A 209 -15.22 19.93 4.22
CA SER A 209 -14.41 20.25 5.41
C SER A 209 -12.92 20.16 5.10
N PRO A 210 -12.08 21.02 5.71
CA PRO A 210 -10.63 20.88 5.59
C PRO A 210 -10.13 19.56 6.17
N GLY A 211 -9.13 18.98 5.52
CA GLY A 211 -8.51 17.72 5.91
C GLY A 211 -8.86 16.56 5.00
N GLY A 212 -8.42 15.37 5.40
CA GLY A 212 -8.54 14.16 4.62
C GLY A 212 -7.80 12.99 5.23
N TYR A 213 -7.91 11.84 4.58
CA TYR A 213 -7.11 10.68 4.91
C TYR A 213 -5.66 10.91 4.52
N VAL A 214 -4.75 10.58 5.42
CA VAL A 214 -3.34 10.48 5.06
C VAL A 214 -3.19 9.25 4.17
N LEU A 215 -2.78 9.45 2.92
CA LEU A 215 -2.58 8.36 1.96
C LEU A 215 -1.12 8.18 1.63
N LYS A 216 -0.74 6.95 1.30
CA LYS A 216 0.49 6.66 0.55
C LYS A 216 0.09 6.28 -0.87
N LEU A 217 0.54 7.02 -1.86
CA LEU A 217 0.33 6.75 -3.28
C LEU A 217 1.52 5.98 -3.83
N PHE A 218 1.26 4.97 -4.66
CA PHE A 218 2.28 4.17 -5.36
C PHE A 218 2.27 4.52 -6.85
N TYR A 219 3.44 4.47 -7.50
CA TYR A 219 3.59 4.91 -8.89
C TYR A 219 4.08 3.79 -9.81
N GLY A 220 3.95 4.01 -11.12
CA GLY A 220 4.19 3.04 -12.19
C GLY A 220 5.58 2.43 -12.15
N GLY A 221 5.63 1.10 -12.11
CA GLY A 221 6.88 0.34 -12.02
C GLY A 221 7.22 -0.19 -10.64
N ASP A 222 6.49 0.24 -9.61
CA ASP A 222 6.87 -0.01 -8.23
C ASP A 222 6.34 -1.35 -7.73
N LEU A 223 7.14 -1.99 -6.89
CA LEU A 223 6.66 -3.06 -6.03
C LEU A 223 5.65 -2.46 -5.03
N MET A 224 4.42 -2.96 -5.07
CA MET A 224 3.33 -2.48 -4.24
C MET A 224 3.29 -3.29 -2.94
N PRO A 225 3.61 -2.71 -1.79
CA PRO A 225 3.59 -3.46 -0.56
C PRO A 225 2.16 -3.85 -0.17
N TYR A 226 1.98 -5.05 0.36
CA TYR A 226 0.71 -5.58 0.82
C TYR A 226 0.88 -6.40 2.11
N GLY A 227 -0.18 -6.53 2.88
CA GLY A 227 -0.14 -7.21 4.16
C GLY A 227 0.68 -6.45 5.19
N ARG A 228 1.17 -7.18 6.20
CA ARG A 228 1.84 -6.61 7.36
C ARG A 228 3.27 -7.14 7.46
N ALA A 229 4.22 -6.23 7.66
CA ALA A 229 5.56 -6.57 8.11
C ALA A 229 5.52 -7.02 9.57
N CYS A 230 6.45 -7.89 9.93
CA CYS A 230 6.62 -8.32 11.29
C CYS A 230 8.04 -8.03 11.77
N GLY A 231 8.16 -7.33 12.90
CA GLY A 231 9.42 -7.01 13.54
C GLY A 231 9.20 -6.82 15.03
N ALA A 232 10.15 -7.23 15.89
CA ALA A 232 9.93 -7.17 17.34
C ALA A 232 10.13 -5.78 17.94
N THR A 233 10.64 -4.81 17.18
CA THR A 233 10.73 -3.40 17.58
C THR A 233 10.38 -2.49 16.40
N SER A 234 9.79 -1.32 16.68
CA SER A 234 9.42 -0.34 15.64
C SER A 234 10.61 0.22 14.86
N SER A 235 11.84 0.02 15.34
CA SER A 235 13.08 0.47 14.70
C SER A 235 13.68 -0.52 13.71
N ALA A 236 13.21 -1.77 13.68
CA ALA A 236 13.75 -2.83 12.83
C ALA A 236 12.66 -3.54 12.02
N MET A 237 11.65 -2.80 11.55
CA MET A 237 10.63 -3.34 10.65
C MET A 237 11.17 -3.34 9.22
N PRO A 238 11.43 -4.52 8.62
CA PRO A 238 11.94 -4.55 7.27
C PRO A 238 10.86 -4.05 6.29
N VAL A 239 11.27 -3.20 5.37
CA VAL A 239 10.42 -2.65 4.32
C VAL A 239 10.84 -3.24 2.99
N ILE A 240 9.86 -3.67 2.20
CA ILE A 240 10.06 -4.12 0.83
C ILE A 240 9.95 -2.95 -0.14
N GLY A 241 10.78 -2.96 -1.19
CA GLY A 241 10.78 -1.96 -2.26
C GLY A 241 11.31 -2.53 -3.57
N SER A 242 11.56 -1.67 -4.55
CA SER A 242 12.20 -2.05 -5.80
C SER A 242 13.24 -1.02 -6.26
N ALA A 243 14.16 -1.48 -7.11
CA ALA A 243 15.21 -0.69 -7.73
C ALA A 243 15.36 -1.05 -9.21
N GLY A 244 16.11 -0.22 -9.95
CA GLY A 244 16.42 -0.46 -11.36
C GLY A 244 15.25 -0.25 -12.32
N GLY A 245 14.37 0.71 -12.01
CA GLY A 245 13.23 1.09 -12.83
C GLY A 245 12.00 0.23 -12.56
N GLY A 246 11.00 0.39 -13.42
CA GLY A 246 9.71 -0.24 -13.24
C GLY A 246 9.66 -1.70 -13.62
N ALA A 247 8.73 -2.47 -13.07
CA ALA A 247 8.49 -3.84 -13.51
C ALA A 247 7.88 -3.91 -14.93
N THR A 248 8.60 -3.53 -15.97
CA THR A 248 8.13 -3.53 -17.38
C THR A 248 8.77 -4.67 -18.17
N VAL A 249 8.06 -5.23 -19.14
CA VAL A 249 8.61 -6.22 -20.09
C VAL A 249 9.93 -5.71 -20.69
N GLY A 250 10.98 -6.55 -20.59
CA GLY A 250 12.33 -6.21 -21.06
C GLY A 250 13.19 -5.38 -20.10
N ASN A 251 12.71 -5.06 -18.90
CA ASN A 251 13.56 -4.39 -17.90
C ASN A 251 14.57 -5.38 -17.28
N ASN A 252 15.80 -5.35 -17.79
CA ASN A 252 16.91 -6.19 -17.32
C ASN A 252 17.56 -5.69 -16.01
N THR A 253 17.16 -4.54 -15.49
CA THR A 253 17.70 -3.98 -14.24
C THR A 253 16.73 -4.03 -13.06
N PHE A 254 15.47 -4.46 -13.26
CA PHE A 254 14.49 -4.56 -12.18
C PHE A 254 15.03 -5.45 -11.05
N ALA A 255 14.90 -4.96 -9.82
CA ALA A 255 15.32 -5.65 -8.63
C ALA A 255 14.34 -5.40 -7.48
N VAL A 256 14.19 -6.39 -6.62
CA VAL A 256 13.39 -6.30 -5.39
C VAL A 256 14.33 -6.06 -4.22
N THR A 257 14.04 -5.04 -3.42
CA THR A 257 14.90 -4.61 -2.32
C THR A 257 14.24 -4.83 -0.97
N MET A 258 15.05 -5.11 0.04
CA MET A 258 14.68 -5.03 1.44
C MET A 258 15.57 -4.00 2.12
N ALA A 259 15.00 -3.22 3.04
CA ALA A 259 15.72 -2.32 3.94
C ALA A 259 15.12 -2.36 5.34
N GLY A 260 15.79 -1.81 6.34
CA GLY A 260 15.21 -1.60 7.68
C GLY A 260 15.21 -2.83 8.59
N ALA A 261 15.87 -3.91 8.21
CA ALA A 261 16.23 -4.97 9.16
C ALA A 261 17.42 -4.52 10.03
N SER A 262 17.70 -5.21 11.14
CA SER A 262 18.88 -4.89 11.95
C SER A 262 20.18 -5.09 11.16
N THR A 263 21.20 -4.31 11.51
CA THR A 263 22.57 -4.51 11.01
C THR A 263 23.18 -5.82 11.50
N ALA A 264 22.60 -6.45 12.54
CA ALA A 264 22.99 -7.77 13.02
C ALA A 264 22.39 -8.92 12.19
N ALA A 265 21.35 -8.66 11.38
CA ALA A 265 20.79 -9.65 10.47
C ALA A 265 21.79 -9.94 9.34
N SER A 266 22.21 -11.20 9.22
CA SER A 266 23.23 -11.63 8.27
C SER A 266 22.67 -12.30 7.02
N ASN A 267 21.46 -12.87 7.13
CA ASN A 267 20.81 -13.61 6.06
C ASN A 267 19.32 -13.25 5.98
N ALA A 268 18.85 -13.09 4.75
CA ALA A 268 17.43 -13.07 4.41
C ALA A 268 17.08 -14.29 3.58
N PHE A 269 15.80 -14.62 3.57
CA PHE A 269 15.18 -15.55 2.66
C PHE A 269 14.19 -14.76 1.82
N PHE A 270 14.40 -14.77 0.50
CA PHE A 270 13.49 -14.15 -0.45
C PHE A 270 12.50 -15.18 -0.96
N VAL A 271 11.24 -14.78 -1.04
CA VAL A 271 10.14 -15.61 -1.55
C VAL A 271 9.50 -14.91 -2.75
N LEU A 272 9.11 -15.70 -3.74
CA LEU A 272 8.31 -15.31 -4.90
C LEU A 272 7.20 -16.34 -5.15
N GLY A 273 6.00 -15.88 -5.51
CA GLY A 273 4.85 -16.69 -5.83
C GLY A 273 3.82 -15.99 -6.72
N PHE A 274 2.80 -16.72 -7.18
CA PHE A 274 1.73 -16.18 -8.05
C PHE A 274 0.48 -15.74 -7.30
N SER A 275 0.46 -15.87 -5.97
CA SER A 275 -0.70 -15.49 -5.16
C SER A 275 -0.27 -14.91 -3.81
N ASN A 276 -1.05 -13.95 -3.32
CA ASN A 276 -1.01 -13.49 -1.92
C ASN A 276 -1.90 -14.31 -0.97
N ARG A 277 -2.63 -15.28 -1.53
CA ARG A 277 -3.39 -16.29 -0.80
C ARG A 277 -2.73 -17.60 -1.16
N GLN A 278 -2.00 -18.26 -0.25
CA GLN A 278 -1.59 -19.63 -0.55
C GLN A 278 -2.85 -20.42 -0.84
N THR A 279 -3.07 -20.77 -2.10
CA THR A 279 -4.37 -21.21 -2.62
C THR A 279 -4.78 -22.57 -2.09
N SER A 280 -3.91 -23.25 -1.34
CA SER A 280 -4.16 -24.52 -0.67
C SER A 280 -4.02 -24.50 0.87
N VAL A 281 -3.30 -23.53 1.47
CA VAL A 281 -2.95 -23.56 2.91
C VAL A 281 -3.19 -22.26 3.68
N GLY A 282 -3.57 -21.17 3.01
CA GLY A 282 -3.72 -19.86 3.66
C GLY A 282 -2.38 -19.19 4.01
N GLN A 283 -2.40 -18.00 4.60
CA GLN A 283 -1.14 -17.35 5.04
C GLN A 283 -0.46 -18.24 6.09
N VAL A 284 0.85 -18.45 5.97
CA VAL A 284 1.59 -19.27 6.94
C VAL A 284 2.00 -18.38 8.10
N ARG A 285 1.46 -18.66 9.28
CA ARG A 285 1.92 -18.02 10.52
C ARG A 285 3.32 -18.54 10.83
N LEU A 286 4.26 -17.63 11.02
CA LEU A 286 5.58 -17.98 11.53
C LEU A 286 5.52 -18.01 13.07
N PRO A 287 6.21 -18.94 13.75
CA PRO A 287 7.18 -19.90 13.21
C PRO A 287 6.52 -21.17 12.66
N LEU A 288 7.10 -21.76 11.60
CA LEU A 288 6.82 -23.14 11.17
C LEU A 288 7.27 -24.21 12.22
N ASP A 289 7.66 -23.75 13.42
CA ASP A 289 8.25 -24.34 14.65
C ASP A 289 9.61 -25.03 14.49
N LEU A 290 10.50 -24.97 15.51
CA LEU A 290 11.32 -26.08 16.05
C LEU A 290 12.09 -25.66 17.34
N SER A 291 11.38 -25.42 18.45
CA SER A 291 11.87 -25.41 19.86
C SER A 291 12.69 -24.19 20.39
N THR A 292 12.06 -23.42 21.30
CA THR A 292 12.64 -22.57 22.38
C THR A 292 13.16 -21.14 22.12
N ALA A 293 13.17 -20.60 20.91
CA ALA A 293 13.42 -19.16 20.74
C ALA A 293 12.08 -18.43 20.56
N THR A 294 11.85 -17.39 21.37
CA THR A 294 10.65 -16.54 21.44
C THR A 294 9.83 -16.51 20.15
N PRO A 295 8.58 -17.05 20.13
CA PRO A 295 7.78 -17.10 18.92
C PRO A 295 7.58 -15.68 18.40
N ALA A 296 8.01 -15.45 17.16
CA ALA A 296 7.79 -14.21 16.44
C ALA A 296 6.28 -14.00 16.32
N THR A 297 5.70 -13.29 17.29
CA THR A 297 4.27 -13.27 17.51
C THR A 297 3.63 -12.42 16.43
N ASN A 298 2.72 -13.03 15.66
CA ASN A 298 1.97 -12.39 14.57
C ASN A 298 2.79 -12.08 13.31
N CYS A 299 3.85 -12.85 13.07
CA CYS A 299 4.54 -12.85 11.79
C CYS A 299 3.82 -13.77 10.79
N TRP A 300 3.65 -13.29 9.56
CA TRP A 300 2.98 -14.04 8.49
C TRP A 300 3.82 -14.02 7.23
N GLN A 301 3.91 -15.19 6.59
CA GLN A 301 4.33 -15.30 5.20
C GLN A 301 3.10 -15.11 4.31
N ASN A 302 3.10 -14.02 3.56
CA ASN A 302 1.99 -13.56 2.75
C ASN A 302 2.13 -13.92 1.27
N ALA A 303 3.34 -14.25 0.81
CA ALA A 303 3.60 -14.69 -0.56
C ALA A 303 3.57 -16.23 -0.63
N ASP A 304 2.97 -16.76 -1.69
CA ASP A 304 3.09 -18.19 -1.99
C ASP A 304 4.55 -18.58 -2.25
N LEU A 305 4.93 -19.80 -1.85
CA LEU A 305 6.30 -20.29 -1.96
C LEU A 305 6.46 -21.07 -3.27
N LEU A 306 6.46 -20.35 -4.40
CA LEU A 306 6.83 -20.96 -5.68
C LEU A 306 8.35 -21.13 -5.76
N ILE A 307 9.07 -20.06 -5.44
CA ILE A 307 10.52 -20.03 -5.41
C ILE A 307 10.94 -19.34 -4.12
N GLY A 308 11.91 -19.90 -3.42
CA GLY A 308 12.57 -19.22 -2.32
C GLY A 308 14.04 -19.56 -2.25
N PHE A 309 14.87 -18.56 -1.92
CA PHE A 309 16.31 -18.72 -1.81
C PHE A 309 16.91 -17.77 -0.78
N PRO A 310 18.04 -18.15 -0.15
CA PRO A 310 18.75 -17.26 0.76
C PRO A 310 19.38 -16.10 -0.02
N VAL A 311 19.38 -14.92 0.58
CA VAL A 311 19.96 -13.70 0.06
C VAL A 311 20.87 -13.09 1.12
N PRO A 312 22.14 -12.79 0.78
CA PRO A 312 23.02 -12.13 1.72
C PRO A 312 22.46 -10.75 2.09
N MET A 313 22.63 -10.38 3.35
CA MET A 313 22.29 -9.05 3.84
C MET A 313 23.55 -8.25 4.13
N ALA A 314 23.53 -6.99 3.72
CA ALA A 314 24.56 -6.02 4.06
C ALA A 314 23.91 -4.88 4.84
N ALA A 315 24.29 -4.73 6.11
CA ALA A 315 23.83 -3.65 6.99
C ALA A 315 22.29 -3.51 7.06
N GLY A 316 21.56 -4.62 7.19
CA GLY A 316 20.09 -4.60 7.31
C GLY A 316 19.35 -4.37 5.99
N ALA A 317 20.06 -4.40 4.87
CA ALA A 317 19.49 -4.27 3.53
C ALA A 317 19.91 -5.43 2.62
N SER A 318 19.09 -5.70 1.61
CA SER A 318 19.40 -6.68 0.58
C SER A 318 18.72 -6.30 -0.74
N THR A 319 19.25 -6.78 -1.86
CA THR A 319 18.70 -6.54 -3.19
C THR A 319 18.80 -7.81 -4.00
N VAL A 320 17.66 -8.24 -4.55
CA VAL A 320 17.54 -9.42 -5.40
C VAL A 320 17.30 -8.94 -6.83
N PRO A 321 18.26 -9.13 -7.75
CA PRO A 321 18.02 -8.91 -9.16
C PRO A 321 16.88 -9.80 -9.66
N ALA A 322 15.90 -9.20 -10.32
CA ALA A 322 14.72 -9.86 -10.85
C ALA A 322 14.46 -9.37 -12.28
N PRO A 323 15.39 -9.57 -13.22
CA PRO A 323 15.25 -9.06 -14.59
C PRO A 323 13.96 -9.61 -15.22
N ILE A 324 13.23 -8.74 -15.92
CA ILE A 324 11.98 -9.10 -16.59
C ILE A 324 12.31 -9.36 -18.07
N PRO A 325 12.15 -10.61 -18.55
CA PRO A 325 12.38 -10.95 -19.95
C PRO A 325 11.60 -10.05 -20.90
N ASN A 326 12.13 -9.84 -22.10
CA ASN A 326 11.41 -9.16 -23.19
C ASN A 326 10.37 -10.09 -23.84
N ASP A 327 9.45 -10.58 -23.03
CA ASP A 327 8.33 -11.44 -23.44
C ASP A 327 7.01 -10.76 -23.09
N ASN A 328 6.25 -10.38 -24.13
CA ASN A 328 4.97 -9.69 -23.97
C ASN A 328 3.89 -10.56 -23.30
N THR A 329 4.07 -11.88 -23.22
CA THR A 329 3.14 -12.75 -22.48
C THR A 329 3.18 -12.53 -20.97
N LEU A 330 4.25 -11.92 -20.45
CA LEU A 330 4.37 -11.55 -19.04
C LEU A 330 3.57 -10.29 -18.68
N ARG A 331 3.12 -9.50 -19.66
CA ARG A 331 2.39 -8.26 -19.41
C ARG A 331 1.09 -8.55 -18.65
N GLY A 332 0.89 -7.85 -17.54
CA GLY A 332 -0.23 -8.02 -16.62
C GLY A 332 -0.07 -9.15 -15.61
N LEU A 333 1.02 -9.93 -15.68
CA LEU A 333 1.31 -10.97 -14.69
C LEU A 333 1.56 -10.34 -13.33
N GLU A 334 0.93 -10.91 -12.32
CA GLU A 334 1.09 -10.53 -10.92
C GLU A 334 1.97 -11.53 -10.20
N LEU A 335 3.06 -11.03 -9.62
CA LEU A 335 3.96 -11.78 -8.78
C LEU A 335 3.93 -11.21 -7.37
N PHE A 336 3.98 -12.09 -6.39
CA PHE A 336 3.94 -11.77 -4.98
C PHE A 336 5.26 -12.16 -4.36
N THR A 337 5.87 -11.26 -3.62
CA THR A 337 7.19 -11.46 -3.05
C THR A 337 7.25 -11.05 -1.60
N GLN A 338 8.17 -11.60 -0.82
CA GLN A 338 8.40 -11.20 0.56
C GLN A 338 9.83 -11.56 0.96
N PHE A 339 10.40 -10.81 1.90
CA PHE A 339 11.60 -11.24 2.61
C PHE A 339 11.25 -11.70 4.03
N ALA A 340 11.95 -12.73 4.49
CA ALA A 340 12.08 -13.08 5.89
C ALA A 340 13.56 -12.99 6.28
N ALA A 341 13.92 -12.22 7.29
CA ALA A 341 15.29 -12.11 7.77
C ALA A 341 15.41 -12.73 9.17
N ASP A 342 16.54 -13.37 9.43
CA ASP A 342 16.89 -13.82 10.77
C ASP A 342 17.39 -12.61 11.58
N GLU A 343 16.70 -12.30 12.68
CA GLU A 343 16.95 -11.14 13.52
C GLU A 343 17.48 -11.59 14.90
N PRO A 344 18.81 -11.53 15.12
CA PRO A 344 19.39 -12.02 16.37
C PRO A 344 19.02 -11.15 17.58
N LEU A 345 18.64 -9.88 17.39
CA LEU A 345 18.22 -9.02 18.51
C LEU A 345 16.88 -9.44 19.11
N VAL A 346 16.08 -10.21 18.37
CA VAL A 346 14.73 -10.64 18.77
C VAL A 346 14.62 -12.15 18.83
N SER A 347 15.74 -12.86 18.63
CA SER A 347 15.84 -14.31 18.61
C SER A 347 14.76 -14.96 17.73
N GLY A 348 14.58 -14.45 16.50
CA GLY A 348 13.54 -14.96 15.60
C GLY A 348 13.54 -14.30 14.23
N PHE A 349 12.53 -14.66 13.42
CA PHE A 349 12.37 -14.09 12.08
C PHE A 349 11.58 -12.79 12.11
N VAL A 350 12.06 -11.82 11.34
CA VAL A 350 11.30 -10.64 10.92
C VAL A 350 10.91 -10.78 9.47
N THR A 351 9.76 -10.24 9.07
CA THR A 351 9.32 -10.27 7.68
C THR A 351 9.03 -8.87 7.17
N THR A 352 9.30 -8.63 5.90
CA THR A 352 8.76 -7.46 5.23
C THR A 352 7.25 -7.58 5.08
N GLN A 353 6.60 -6.47 4.72
CA GLN A 353 5.33 -6.55 4.00
C GLN A 353 5.54 -7.41 2.74
N GLY A 354 4.49 -8.08 2.27
CA GLY A 354 4.54 -8.67 0.93
C GLY A 354 4.69 -7.56 -0.12
N GLY A 355 5.19 -7.88 -1.30
CA GLY A 355 5.29 -6.99 -2.46
C GLY A 355 4.54 -7.58 -3.64
N LEU A 356 3.61 -6.84 -4.21
CA LEU A 356 2.98 -7.15 -5.49
C LEU A 356 3.79 -6.47 -6.60
N VAL A 357 4.36 -7.29 -7.46
CA VAL A 357 5.00 -6.87 -8.71
C VAL A 357 4.02 -7.17 -9.83
N ARG A 358 3.45 -6.14 -10.45
CA ARG A 358 2.66 -6.30 -11.67
C ARG A 358 3.50 -5.93 -12.87
N ILE A 359 3.74 -6.89 -13.75
CA ILE A 359 4.54 -6.66 -14.96
C ILE A 359 3.75 -5.82 -15.95
N GLN A 360 4.35 -4.73 -16.44
CA GLN A 360 3.74 -3.76 -17.34
C GLN A 360 4.20 -3.89 -18.78
#